data_AF-A0A0C2RYT2-F1
#
_entry.id   AF-A0A0C2RYT2-F1
#
_cell.length_a   1.000
_cell.length_b   1.000
_cell.length_c   1.000
_cell.angle_alpha   90.00
_cell.angle_beta   90.00
_cell.angle_gamma   90.00
#
_symmetry.space_group_name_H-M   'P 1'
#
loop_
_entity.id
_entity.type
_entity.pdbx_description
1 polymer ?
#
loop_
_entity_poly.entity_id
_entity_poly.type
_entity_poly.pdbx_seq_one_letter_code
_entity_poly.pdbx_strand_id
1 'polypeptide(L)'
;MPKTEALKPCPFCGGEVLIQVSDDEGNMRSDDYESDPWSGLSFALNHPNTRNNPVCPIANHDGEILGTLLYESRSELIKYWNMRIE
;
A
#
# COMPACT_ATOMS: atom_id res chain seq x y z
N MET A 1 -9.66 11.07 19.16
CA MET A 1 -9.23 9.94 18.32
C MET A 1 -8.13 10.46 17.42
N PRO A 2 -6.89 9.92 17.45
CA PRO A 2 -5.88 10.41 16.53
C PRO A 2 -6.36 10.09 15.11
N LYS A 3 -6.25 11.08 14.20
CA LYS A 3 -6.50 10.88 12.78
C LYS A 3 -5.74 9.64 12.33
N THR A 4 -6.42 8.65 11.78
CA THR A 4 -5.79 7.66 10.91
C THR A 4 -5.06 8.45 9.83
N GLU A 5 -3.73 8.52 9.93
CA GLU A 5 -2.93 9.26 8.97
C GLU A 5 -3.16 8.64 7.59
N ALA A 6 -3.47 9.45 6.59
CA ALA A 6 -3.59 8.96 5.22
C ALA A 6 -2.20 8.81 4.60
N LEU A 7 -2.07 7.97 3.57
CA LEU A 7 -0.85 7.91 2.76
C LEU A 7 -0.66 9.25 2.04
N LYS A 8 0.55 9.81 2.12
CA LYS A 8 0.96 10.92 1.25
C LYS A 8 0.99 10.45 -0.22
N PRO A 9 0.82 11.35 -1.21
CA PRO A 9 0.96 10.99 -2.61
C PRO A 9 2.34 10.45 -2.97
N CYS A 10 2.44 9.71 -4.07
CA CYS A 10 3.69 9.26 -4.65
C CYS A 10 4.64 10.45 -4.91
N PRO A 11 5.90 10.41 -4.45
CA PRO A 11 6.82 11.54 -4.59
C PRO A 11 7.33 11.70 -6.02
N PHE A 12 7.22 10.64 -6.84
CA PHE A 12 7.75 10.63 -8.21
C PHE A 12 6.74 11.16 -9.22
N CYS A 13 5.48 10.74 -9.12
CA CYS A 13 4.44 11.08 -10.08
C CYS A 13 3.28 11.87 -9.46
N GLY A 14 3.23 12.07 -8.14
CA GLY A 14 2.10 12.70 -7.45
C GLY A 14 0.83 11.85 -7.40
N GLY A 15 0.89 10.60 -7.85
CA GLY A 15 -0.24 9.67 -7.89
C GLY A 15 -0.65 9.14 -6.53
N GLU A 16 -1.85 8.57 -6.47
CA GLU A 16 -2.37 7.92 -5.29
C GLU A 16 -1.63 6.60 -5.00
N VAL A 17 -1.39 6.35 -3.72
CA VAL A 17 -0.84 5.11 -3.20
C VAL A 17 -1.86 4.54 -2.23
N LEU A 18 -2.12 3.24 -2.36
CA LEU A 18 -3.17 2.50 -1.68
C LEU A 18 -2.57 1.51 -0.69
N ILE A 19 -3.37 1.15 0.32
CA ILE A 19 -3.08 0.04 1.21
C ILE A 19 -3.79 -1.20 0.66
N GLN A 20 -3.02 -2.23 0.36
CA GLN A 20 -3.52 -3.54 -0.04
C GLN A 20 -3.54 -4.48 1.16
N VAL A 21 -4.68 -5.12 1.43
CA VAL A 21 -4.76 -6.22 2.40
C VAL A 21 -4.13 -7.48 1.79
N SER A 22 -3.31 -8.18 2.57
CA SER A 22 -2.69 -9.44 2.17
C SER A 22 -2.64 -10.43 3.35
N ASP A 23 -2.37 -11.68 3.05
CA ASP A 23 -1.95 -12.65 4.07
C ASP A 23 -0.45 -12.55 4.35
N ASP A 24 0.09 -13.34 5.28
CA ASP A 24 1.51 -13.29 5.66
C ASP A 24 2.46 -13.76 4.54
N GLU A 25 1.92 -14.40 3.49
CA GLU A 25 2.66 -14.78 2.28
C GLU A 25 2.69 -13.66 1.23
N GLY A 26 1.92 -12.58 1.44
CA GLY A 26 1.81 -11.45 0.53
C GLY A 26 0.80 -11.67 -0.59
N ASN A 27 -0.06 -12.70 -0.53
CA ASN A 27 -1.14 -12.84 -1.50
C ASN A 27 -2.18 -11.75 -1.24
N MET A 28 -2.56 -11.02 -2.28
CA MET A 28 -3.59 -9.98 -2.18
C MET A 28 -4.93 -10.59 -1.78
N ARG A 29 -5.60 -9.93 -0.83
CA ARG A 29 -6.93 -10.28 -0.34
C ARG A 29 -7.86 -9.07 -0.44
N SER A 30 -9.16 -9.32 -0.40
CA SER A 30 -10.16 -8.25 -0.28
C SER A 30 -10.16 -7.65 1.13
N ASP A 31 -10.75 -6.47 1.27
CA ASP A 31 -10.83 -5.78 2.57
C ASP A 31 -11.58 -6.62 3.64
N ASP A 32 -12.55 -7.44 3.24
CA ASP A 32 -13.29 -8.33 4.15
C ASP A 32 -12.38 -9.36 4.85
N TYR A 33 -11.21 -9.67 4.28
CA TYR A 33 -10.25 -10.61 4.86
C TYR A 33 -9.73 -10.17 6.23
N GLU A 34 -9.67 -8.87 6.47
CA GLU A 34 -9.24 -8.33 7.76
C GLU A 34 -10.15 -8.73 8.92
N SER A 35 -11.43 -9.03 8.65
CA SER A 35 -12.39 -9.38 9.69
C SER A 35 -12.24 -10.82 10.20
N ASP A 36 -11.69 -11.72 9.37
CA ASP A 36 -11.49 -13.14 9.70
C ASP A 36 -10.31 -13.73 8.89
N PRO A 37 -9.06 -13.34 9.20
CA PRO A 37 -7.89 -13.79 8.47
C PRO A 37 -7.54 -15.23 8.82
N TRP A 38 -7.44 -16.10 7.82
CA TRP A 38 -7.15 -17.52 8.00
C TRP A 38 -5.69 -17.92 7.71
N SER A 39 -4.86 -16.99 7.23
CA SER A 39 -3.44 -17.20 6.88
C SER A 39 -2.54 -16.05 7.33
N GLY A 40 -2.85 -15.50 8.50
CA GLY A 40 -2.24 -14.26 8.98
C GLY A 40 -2.82 -13.03 8.27
N LEU A 41 -2.44 -11.85 8.72
CA LEU A 41 -2.94 -10.58 8.21
C LEU A 41 -1.77 -9.63 8.10
N SER A 42 -1.52 -9.20 6.88
CA SER A 42 -0.50 -8.22 6.56
C SER A 42 -1.05 -7.14 5.63
N PHE A 43 -0.29 -6.05 5.52
CA PHE A 43 -0.62 -4.94 4.66
C PHE A 43 0.55 -4.66 3.73
N ALA A 44 0.26 -4.30 2.49
CA ALA A 44 1.27 -3.95 1.51
C ALA A 44 0.91 -2.64 0.80
N LEU A 45 1.88 -2.00 0.18
CA LEU A 45 1.63 -0.83 -0.65
C LEU A 45 1.15 -1.28 -2.02
N ASN A 46 0.18 -0.58 -2.60
CA ASN A 46 -0.18 -0.73 -4.00
C ASN A 46 -0.15 0.66 -4.65
N HIS A 47 0.43 0.76 -5.85
CA HIS A 47 0.42 2.01 -6.60
C HIS A 47 -0.11 1.72 -8.00
N PRO A 48 -1.40 2.00 -8.27
CA PRO A 48 -1.99 1.78 -9.57
C PRO A 48 -1.29 2.64 -10.63
N ASN A 49 -0.98 2.04 -11.78
CA ASN A 49 -0.46 2.75 -12.94
C ASN A 49 -1.63 3.46 -13.64
N THR A 50 -2.09 4.56 -13.04
CA THR A 50 -3.15 5.36 -13.63
C THR A 50 -2.65 6.06 -14.89
N ARG A 51 -3.39 5.87 -16.00
CA ARG A 51 -3.09 6.38 -17.35
C ARG A 51 -2.87 7.91 -17.46
N ASN A 52 -3.19 8.66 -16.41
CA ASN A 52 -3.14 10.12 -16.35
C ASN A 52 -1.88 10.68 -15.68
N ASN A 53 -0.96 9.83 -15.22
CA ASN A 53 0.28 10.27 -14.60
C ASN A 53 1.50 10.13 -15.53
N PRO A 54 2.56 10.95 -15.37
CA PRO A 54 3.83 10.66 -16.00
C PRO A 54 4.30 9.25 -15.59
N VAL A 55 4.98 8.55 -16.50
CA VAL A 55 5.54 7.20 -16.27
C VAL A 55 6.22 7.16 -14.90
N CYS A 56 5.61 6.45 -13.95
CA CYS A 56 6.07 6.41 -12.57
C CYS A 56 7.15 5.35 -12.45
N PRO A 57 8.38 5.67 -11.98
CA PRO A 57 9.49 4.71 -11.93
C PRO A 57 9.21 3.52 -11.02
N ILE A 58 8.25 3.65 -10.10
CA ILE A 58 7.91 2.64 -9.10
C ILE A 58 6.54 1.99 -9.33
N ALA A 59 5.75 2.42 -10.33
CA ALA A 59 4.44 1.87 -10.65
C ALA A 59 4.31 1.58 -12.13
N ASN A 60 5.00 0.53 -12.55
CA ASN A 60 5.06 0.11 -13.95
C ASN A 60 4.00 -0.97 -14.30
N HIS A 61 3.41 -1.61 -13.29
CA HIS A 61 2.48 -2.73 -13.45
C HIS A 61 1.21 -2.49 -12.62
N ASP A 62 0.05 -2.63 -13.25
CA ASP A 62 -1.24 -2.53 -12.58
C ASP A 62 -1.53 -3.79 -11.76
N GLY A 63 -2.11 -3.60 -10.57
CA GLY A 63 -2.53 -4.72 -9.72
C GLY A 63 -1.37 -5.47 -9.06
N GLU A 64 -0.18 -4.87 -8.99
CA GLU A 64 0.98 -5.43 -8.27
C GLU A 64 1.23 -4.71 -6.95
N ILE A 65 1.82 -5.44 -5.99
CA ILE A 65 2.31 -4.86 -4.75
C ILE A 65 3.53 -4.00 -5.08
N LEU A 66 3.58 -2.80 -4.51
CA LEU A 66 4.72 -1.92 -4.58
C LEU A 66 5.80 -2.39 -3.60
N GLY A 67 6.87 -2.95 -4.15
CA GLY A 67 8.01 -3.47 -3.38
C GLY A 67 7.74 -4.86 -2.79
N THR A 68 8.49 -5.23 -1.77
CA THR A 68 8.47 -6.59 -1.17
C THR A 68 8.17 -6.60 0.32
N LEU A 69 7.87 -5.44 0.92
CA LEU A 69 7.65 -5.32 2.35
C LEU A 69 6.18 -5.53 2.67
N LEU A 70 5.93 -6.46 3.60
CA LEU A 70 4.65 -6.64 4.27
C LEU A 70 4.75 -5.98 5.65
N TYR A 71 3.68 -5.27 6.04
CA TYR A 71 3.58 -4.53 7.29
C TYR A 71 2.55 -5.21 8.20
N GLU A 72 2.78 -5.16 9.52
CA GLU A 72 1.91 -5.81 10.50
C GLU A 72 0.66 -4.97 10.79
N SER A 73 0.67 -3.68 10.42
CA SER A 73 -0.49 -2.79 10.58
C SER A 73 -0.54 -1.68 9.54
N ARG A 74 -1.75 -1.15 9.28
CA ARG A 74 -1.94 0.05 8.46
C ARG A 74 -1.12 1.24 8.97
N SER A 75 -1.14 1.47 10.29
CA SER A 75 -0.45 2.60 10.92
C SER A 75 1.07 2.55 10.70
N GLU A 76 1.65 1.36 10.79
CA GLU A 76 3.07 1.14 10.51
C GLU A 76 3.40 1.44 9.05
N LEU A 77 2.62 0.88 8.12
CA LEU A 77 2.76 1.11 6.68
C LEU A 77 2.69 2.60 6.35
N ILE A 78 1.68 3.29 6.87
CA ILE A 78 1.47 4.73 6.67
C ILE A 78 2.67 5.52 7.19
N LYS A 79 3.13 5.23 8.40
CA LYS A 79 4.29 5.89 9.00
C LYS A 79 5.52 5.75 8.12
N TYR A 80 5.89 4.52 7.74
CA TYR A 80 7.07 4.29 6.93
C TYR A 80 6.96 4.89 5.54
N TRP A 81 5.78 4.83 4.91
CA TRP A 81 5.57 5.50 3.63
C TRP A 81 5.77 7.00 3.77
N ASN A 82 5.11 7.64 4.74
CA ASN A 82 5.13 9.09 4.90
C ASN A 82 6.51 9.65 5.29
N MET A 83 7.37 8.86 5.96
CA MET A 83 8.78 9.19 6.25
C MET A 83 9.68 9.20 5.01
N ARG A 84 9.29 8.52 3.92
CA ARG A 84 10.05 8.52 2.65
C ARG A 84 9.82 9.78 1.82
N ILE A 85 8.81 10.58 2.20
CA ILE A 85 8.33 11.78 1.50
C ILE A 85 8.72 13.05 2.28
N GLU A 86 9.67 12.97 3.20
CA GLU A 86 10.22 14.12 3.93
C GLU A 86 11.40 14.76 3.21
#